data_AF-A0A5E8CLP4-F1
#
_entry.id   AF-A0A5E8CLP4-F1
#
_cell.length_a   1.000
_cell.length_b   1.000
_cell.length_c   1.000
_cell.angle_alpha   90.00
_cell.angle_beta   90.00
_cell.angle_gamma   90.00
#
_symmetry.space_group_name_H-M   'P 1'
#
loop_
_entity.id
_entity.type
_entity.pdbx_description
1 polymer ?
#
loop_
_entity_poly.entity_id
_entity_poly.type
_entity_poly.pdbx_seq_one_letter_code
_entity_poly.pdbx_strand_id
1 'polypeptide(L)' 'MLYPNCPTCGFCLADIQPEFERKKEEICNDPKTTETEKEKLVTELVNSMNLRRYCCKMRLITYVDLVAIIK' A
#
# COMPACT_ATOMS: atom_id res chain seq x y z
N MET A 1 -4.23 -4.09 11.41
CA MET A 1 -5.27 -3.05 11.53
C MET A 1 -4.72 -1.72 11.06
N LEU A 2 -5.27 -1.19 9.97
CA LEU A 2 -4.88 0.10 9.46
C LEU A 2 -5.53 1.18 10.31
N TYR A 3 -4.79 2.24 10.63
CA TYR A 3 -5.40 3.45 11.19
C TYR A 3 -6.26 4.10 10.10
N PRO A 4 -7.57 4.33 10.32
CA PRO A 4 -8.43 4.95 9.32
C PRO A 4 -7.89 6.31 8.86
N ASN A 5 -7.27 7.05 9.78
CA ASN A 5 -6.56 8.29 9.51
C ASN A 5 -5.09 8.14 9.90
N CYS A 6 -4.19 8.75 9.13
CA CYS A 6 -2.79 8.81 9.50
C CYS A 6 -2.61 9.64 10.78
N PRO A 7 -2.03 9.09 11.85
CA PRO A 7 -1.89 9.78 13.14
C PRO A 7 -0.92 10.97 13.08
N THR A 8 -0.12 11.10 12.02
CA THR A 8 0.81 12.22 11.84
C THR A 8 0.20 13.35 11.01
N CYS A 9 -0.43 13.02 9.88
CA CYS A 9 -0.93 14.01 8.91
C CYS A 9 -2.45 14.25 9.03
N GLY A 10 -3.19 13.41 9.76
CA GLY A 10 -4.66 13.44 9.84
C GLY A 10 -5.38 13.02 8.56
N PHE A 11 -4.63 12.60 7.53
CA PHE A 11 -5.19 12.24 6.22
C PHE A 11 -5.87 10.87 6.27
N CYS A 12 -7.03 10.73 5.61
CA CYS A 12 -7.75 9.46 5.51
C CYS A 12 -6.95 8.46 4.67
N LEU A 13 -6.66 7.29 5.24
CA LEU A 13 -5.99 6.17 4.58
C LEU A 13 -6.93 4.98 4.38
N ALA A 14 -8.10 4.98 5.02
CA ALA A 14 -9.05 3.86 4.99
C ALA A 14 -9.48 3.47 3.57
N ASP A 15 -9.70 4.45 2.69
CA ASP A 15 -10.16 4.19 1.31
C ASP A 15 -9.01 3.77 0.37
N ILE A 16 -7.79 4.21 0.68
CA ILE A 16 -6.63 4.05 -0.21
C ILE A 16 -5.96 2.69 0.00
N GLN A 17 -5.90 2.21 1.25
CA GLN A 17 -5.27 0.94 1.60
C GLN A 17 -5.85 -0.28 0.88
N PRO A 18 -7.18 -0.52 0.86
CA PRO A 18 -7.71 -1.69 0.17
C PRO A 18 -7.48 -1.64 -1.35
N GLU A 19 -7.50 -0.45 -1.95
CA GLU A 19 -7.16 -0.28 -3.36
C GLU A 19 -5.68 -0.59 -3.62
N PHE A 20 -4.80 -0.17 -2.71
CA PHE A 20 -3.37 -0.43 -2.81
C PHE A 20 -3.04 -1.91 -2.72
N GLU A 21 -3.64 -2.61 -1.76
CA GLU A 21 -3.44 -4.06 -1.58
C GLU A 21 -3.88 -4.85 -2.80
N ARG A 22 -5.09 -4.57 -3.32
CA ARG A 22 -5.59 -5.25 -4.52
C ARG A 22 -4.65 -5.07 -5.71
N LYS A 23 -4.23 -3.84 -6.00
CA LYS A 23 -3.31 -3.55 -7.12
C LYS A 23 -1.91 -4.12 -6.89
N LYS A 24 -1.43 -4.11 -5.64
CA LYS A 24 -0.14 -4.71 -5.27
C LYS A 24 -0.18 -6.23 -5.47
N GLU A 25 -1.26 -6.90 -5.09
CA GLU A 25 -1.46 -8.33 -5.32
C GLU A 25 -1.49 -8.66 -6.81
N GLU A 26 -2.15 -7.85 -7.64
CA GLU A 26 -2.13 -7.99 -9.10
C GLU A 26 -0.71 -7.93 -9.66
N ILE A 27 0.11 -6.96 -9.22
CA ILE A 27 1.53 -6.83 -9.64
C ILE A 27 2.37 -8.01 -9.13
N CYS A 28 2.17 -8.44 -7.88
CA CYS A 28 2.93 -9.53 -7.29
C CYS A 28 2.61 -10.88 -7.95
N ASN A 29 1.35 -11.11 -8.32
CA ASN A 29 0.89 -12.35 -8.92
C ASN A 29 1.14 -12.43 -10.44
N ASP A 30 1.58 -11.35 -11.10
CA ASP A 30 1.95 -11.41 -12.51
C ASP A 30 3.23 -12.28 -12.70
N PRO A 31 3.12 -13.41 -13.43
CA PRO A 31 4.24 -14.31 -13.67
C PRO A 31 5.23 -13.79 -14.73
N LYS A 32 4.89 -12.71 -15.45
CA LYS A 32 5.72 -12.20 -16.56
C LYS A 32 6.78 -11.19 -16.13
N THR A 33 6.63 -10.59 -14.94
CA THR A 33 7.52 -9.54 -14.43
C THR A 33 8.61 -10.08 -13.53
N THR A 34 9.83 -9.56 -13.70
CA THR A 34 10.97 -9.84 -12.81
C THR A 34 10.82 -9.11 -11.47
N GLU A 35 11.46 -9.59 -10.39
CA GLU A 35 11.37 -8.92 -9.07
C GLU A 35 11.74 -7.42 -9.11
N THR A 36 12.77 -7.06 -9.87
CA THR A 36 13.21 -5.67 -10.04
C THR A 36 12.18 -4.80 -10.77
N GLU A 37 11.34 -5.39 -11.60
CA GLU A 37 10.24 -4.69 -12.29
C GLU A 37 9.04 -4.53 -11.35
N LYS A 38 8.75 -5.55 -10.53
CA LYS A 38 7.70 -5.50 -9.51
C LYS A 38 7.96 -4.37 -8.51
N GLU A 39 9.19 -4.20 -8.05
CA GLU A 39 9.56 -3.10 -7.15
C GLU A 39 9.31 -1.71 -7.76
N LYS A 40 9.62 -1.54 -9.05
CA LYS A 40 9.37 -0.29 -9.79
C LYS A 40 7.87 -0.02 -9.90
N LEU A 41 7.10 -1.03 -10.30
CA LEU A 41 5.64 -0.92 -10.44
C LEU A 41 4.96 -0.61 -9.11
N VAL A 42 5.39 -1.22 -8.01
CA VAL A 42 4.88 -0.91 -6.67
C VAL A 42 5.23 0.53 -6.27
N THR A 43 6.45 0.99 -6.59
CA THR A 43 6.87 2.37 -6.30
C THR A 43 6.04 3.38 -7.09
N GLU A 44 5.79 3.12 -8.38
CA GLU A 44 4.92 3.92 -9.23
C GLU A 44 3.49 3.93 -8.72
N LEU A 45 2.97 2.78 -8.28
CA LEU A 45 1.65 2.66 -7.67
C LEU A 45 1.52 3.58 -6.45
N VAL A 46 2.48 3.53 -5.51
CA VAL A 46 2.47 4.42 -4.33
C VAL A 46 2.53 5.90 -4.72
N ASN A 47 3.25 6.25 -5.78
CA ASN A 47 3.33 7.64 -6.25
C ASN A 47 2.06 8.09 -6.99
N SER A 48 1.36 7.19 -7.66
CA SER A 48 0.07 7.47 -8.32
C SER A 48 -1.06 7.70 -7.31
N MET A 49 -0.96 7.07 -6.13
CA MET A 49 -1.87 7.34 -5.03
C MET A 49 -1.52 8.72 -4.46
N ASN A 50 -2.46 9.67 -4.56
CA ASN A 50 -2.31 11.10 -4.21
C ASN A 50 -2.05 11.34 -2.70
N LEU A 51 -0.98 10.74 -2.16
CA LEU A 51 -0.56 10.80 -0.78
C LEU A 51 0.24 12.09 -0.57
N ARG A 52 -0.30 12.99 0.25
CA ARG A 52 0.28 14.33 0.49
C ARG A 52 1.69 14.32 1.08
N ARG A 53 2.00 13.38 1.97
CA ARG A 53 3.24 13.41 2.79
C ARG A 53 3.86 12.02 2.94
N TYR A 54 5.18 11.99 3.14
CA TYR A 54 5.94 10.77 3.38
C TYR A 54 5.41 9.95 4.56
N CYS A 55 4.88 10.59 5.60
CA CYS A 55 4.34 9.91 6.78
C CYS A 55 3.12 9.04 6.45
N CYS A 56 2.33 9.45 5.45
CA CYS A 56 1.18 8.68 4.99
C CYS A 56 1.66 7.56 4.01
N LYS A 57 2.71 7.81 3.19
CA LYS A 57 3.37 6.78 2.32
C LYS A 57 3.99 5.64 3.12
N MET A 58 4.74 5.95 4.17
CA MET A 58 5.38 4.96 5.04
C MET A 58 4.35 3.95 5.57
N ARG A 59 3.22 4.45 6.06
CA ARG A 59 2.16 3.61 6.66
C ARG A 59 1.49 2.68 5.65
N LEU A 60 1.28 3.14 4.42
CA LEU A 60 0.71 2.35 3.33
C LEU A 60 1.65 1.18 2.95
N ILE A 61 2.95 1.47 2.85
CA ILE A 61 3.96 0.47 2.45
C ILE A 61 4.21 -0.56 3.54
N THR A 62 4.33 -0.13 4.80
CA THR A 62 4.66 -1.01 5.94
C THR A 62 3.44 -1.69 6.56
N TYR A 63 2.26 -1.52 5.96
CA TYR A 63 1.05 -2.13 6.48
C TYR A 63 1.13 -3.67 6.41
N VAL A 64 0.69 -4.31 7.50
CA VAL A 64 0.52 -5.76 7.57
C VAL A 64 -0.85 -6.04 8.17
N ASP A 65 -1.65 -6.83 7.46
CA ASP A 65 -2.93 -7.28 7.98
C ASP A 65 -2.78 -8.49 8.90
N LEU A 66 -2.47 -8.21 10.17
CA LEU A 66 -2.38 -9.24 11.21
C LEU A 66 -3.75 -9.91 11.49
N VAL A 67 -4.87 -9.27 11.13
CA VAL A 67 -6.21 -9.85 11.37
C VAL A 67 -6.43 -11.05 10.45
N ALA A 68 -5.95 -11.00 9.21
CA ALA A 68 -6.02 -12.13 8.28
C ALA A 68 -5.26 -13.39 8.77
N ILE A 69 -4.28 -13.20 9.66
CA ILE A 69 -3.44 -14.29 10.20
C ILE A 69 -4.11 -14.96 11.42
N ILE A 70 -4.84 -14.20 12.22
CA ILE A 70 -5.46 -14.69 13.46
C ILE A 70 -6.88 -15.20 13.12
N LYS A 71 -7.03 -16.52 13.05
CA LYS A 71 -8.31 -17.23 12.86
C LYS A 71 -8.98 -17.57 14.19
#